data_AF-A0A914TUJ9-F1
#
_entry.id   AF-A0A914TUJ9-F1
#
_cell.length_a   1.000
_cell.length_b   1.000
_cell.length_c   1.000
_cell.angle_alpha   90.00
_cell.angle_beta   90.00
_cell.angle_gamma   90.00
#
_symmetry.space_group_name_H-M   'P 1'
#
loop_
_entity.id
_entity.type
_entity.pdbx_description
1 polymer ?
#
loop_
_entity_poly.entity_id
_entity_poly.type
_entity_poly.pdbx_seq_one_letter_code
_entity_poly.pdbx_strand_id
1 'polypeptide(L)' 'MPIVRQISFNHQQDCFALATDEGVRIFNTDPLVELIHLKSQDVGSVRFVSLMDIVYSNCRLLLFGLNI' A
#
# COMPACT_ATOMS: atom_id res chain seq x y z
N MET A 1 -8.85 14.91 1.83
CA MET A 1 -8.81 13.79 0.87
C MET A 1 -7.34 13.49 0.63
N PRO A 2 -6.86 12.28 0.94
CA PRO A 2 -5.45 11.94 0.80
C PRO A 2 -4.99 12.03 -0.66
N ILE A 3 -3.76 12.48 -0.88
CA ILE A 3 -3.14 12.53 -2.20
C ILE A 3 -2.50 11.18 -2.49
N VAL A 4 -2.99 10.48 -3.52
CA VAL A 4 -2.40 9.24 -4.00
C VAL A 4 -1.10 9.54 -4.75
N ARG A 5 0.01 8.95 -4.30
CA ARG A 5 1.35 9.07 -4.90
C ARG A 5 1.63 7.95 -5.89
N GLN A 6 1.21 6.73 -5.57
CA GLN A 6 1.42 5.55 -6.40
C GLN A 6 0.35 4.48 -6.10
N ILE A 7 0.04 3.68 -7.12
CA ILE A 7 -0.71 2.42 -7.00
C ILE A 7 0.21 1.29 -7.47
N SER A 8 0.26 0.18 -6.73
CA SER A 8 0.99 -1.04 -7.11
C SER A 8 0.11 -2.26 -6.91
N PHE A 9 -0.17 -2.97 -7.99
CA PHE A 9 -0.74 -4.31 -7.89
C PHE A 9 0.31 -5.31 -7.39
N ASN A 10 -0.13 -6.36 -6.70
CA ASN A 10 0.69 -7.54 -6.51
C ASN A 10 0.82 -8.35 -7.80
N HIS A 11 1.63 -9.41 -7.77
CA HIS A 11 1.87 -10.24 -8.94
C HIS A 11 0.59 -10.92 -9.49
N GLN A 12 -0.32 -11.34 -8.60
CA GLN A 12 -1.57 -12.00 -8.94
C GLN A 12 -2.65 -11.02 -9.44
N GLN A 13 -2.44 -9.72 -9.24
CA GLN A 13 -3.41 -8.65 -9.54
C GLN A 13 -4.76 -8.80 -8.80
N ASP A 14 -4.80 -9.57 -7.72
CA ASP A 14 -5.95 -9.72 -6.84
C ASP A 14 -5.93 -8.72 -5.67
N CYS A 15 -4.80 -8.02 -5.47
CA CYS A 15 -4.63 -6.96 -4.50
C CYS A 15 -3.84 -5.78 -5.06
N PHE A 16 -4.05 -4.59 -4.49
CA PHE A 16 -3.21 -3.43 -4.78
C PHE A 16 -2.95 -2.58 -3.54
N ALA A 17 -1.76 -1.99 -3.49
CA ALA A 17 -1.37 -1.01 -2.49
C ALA A 17 -1.45 0.41 -3.06
N LEU A 18 -1.90 1.35 -2.23
CA LEU A 18 -1.87 2.78 -2.45
C LEU A 18 -0.82 3.41 -1.54
N ALA A 19 0.17 4.07 -2.11
CA ALA A 19 0.97 5.05 -1.38
C ALA A 19 0.24 6.39 -1.39
N THR A 20 0.05 6.97 -0.21
CA THR A 20 -0.58 8.28 -0.02
C THR A 20 0.31 9.16 0.85
N ASP A 21 0.01 10.46 0.90
CA ASP A 21 0.63 11.38 1.85
C ASP A 21 0.26 11.09 3.33
N GLU A 22 -0.78 10.31 3.57
CA GLU A 22 -1.20 9.87 4.91
C GLU A 22 -0.69 8.47 5.30
N GLY A 23 0.06 7.79 4.43
CA GLY A 23 0.58 6.43 4.65
C GLY A 23 0.25 5.46 3.51
N VAL A 24 0.06 4.18 3.83
CA VAL A 24 -0.18 3.10 2.85
C VAL A 24 -1.49 2.40 3.15
N ARG A 25 -2.27 2.12 2.09
CA ARG A 25 -3.50 1.31 2.19
C ARG A 25 -3.44 0.16 1.20
N ILE A 26 -4.01 -0.98 1.54
CA ILE A 26 -4.05 -2.14 0.67
C ILE A 26 -5.49 -2.62 0.53
N PHE A 27 -5.88 -2.96 -0.68
CA PHE A 27 -7.22 -3.40 -1.03
C PHE A 27 -7.18 -4.71 -1.79
N ASN A 28 -8.20 -5.55 -1.58
CA ASN A 28 -8.58 -6.59 -2.53
C ASN A 28 -9.19 -5.95 -3.79
N THR A 29 -9.06 -6.59 -4.94
CA THR A 29 -9.74 -6.15 -6.17
C THR A 29 -11.18 -6.67 -6.26
N ASP A 30 -11.45 -7.87 -5.75
CA ASP A 30 -12.77 -8.48 -5.74
C ASP A 30 -13.03 -9.32 -4.46
N PRO A 31 -13.96 -8.90 -3.57
CA PRO A 31 -14.65 -7.62 -3.60
C PRO A 31 -13.66 -6.47 -3.29
N LEU A 32 -13.97 -5.26 -3.78
CA LEU A 32 -13.16 -4.08 -3.47
C LEU A 32 -13.31 -3.68 -1.99
N VAL A 33 -12.40 -4.17 -1.15
CA VAL A 33 -12.40 -3.93 0.30
C VAL A 33 -11.01 -3.56 0.79
N GLU A 34 -10.93 -2.63 1.75
CA GLU A 34 -9.67 -2.30 2.44
C GLU A 34 -9.27 -3.46 3.36
N LEU A 35 -8.06 -3.97 3.17
CA LEU A 35 -7.49 -5.07 3.96
C LEU A 35 -6.57 -4.55 5.07
N ILE A 36 -5.74 -3.55 4.74
CA ILE A 36 -4.69 -3.04 5.62
C ILE A 36 -4.60 -1.53 5.46
N HIS A 37 -4.40 -0.83 6.57
CA HIS A 37 -4.19 0.61 6.62
C HIS A 37 -3.04 0.93 7.57
N LEU A 38 -1.92 1.37 7.00
CA LEU A 38 -0.73 1.82 7.72
C LEU A 38 -0.66 3.34 7.64
N LYS A 39 -0.69 4.03 8.77
CA LYS A 39 -0.65 5.50 8.78
C LYS A 39 0.79 5.98 8.66
N SER A 40 0.98 7.24 8.30
CA SER A 40 2.28 7.89 8.26
C SER A 40 3.06 7.82 9.59
N GLN A 41 2.36 7.63 10.71
CA GLN A 41 2.95 7.37 12.04
C GLN A 41 3.66 6.02 12.11
N ASP A 42 3.19 5.03 11.35
CA ASP A 42 3.70 3.66 11.32
C ASP A 42 4.80 3.47 10.25
N VAL A 43 4.70 4.18 9.13
CA VAL A 43 5.56 3.97 7.94
C VAL A 43 6.37 5.19 7.49
N GLY A 44 6.20 6.34 8.15
CA GLY A 44 6.79 7.61 7.72
C GLY A 44 6.22 8.12 6.39
N SER A 45 7.00 8.95 5.70
CA SER A 45 6.64 9.48 4.38
C SER A 45 6.89 8.43 3.30
N VAL A 46 5.82 7.93 2.68
CA VAL A 46 5.89 6.94 1.59
C VAL A 46 5.58 7.60 0.26
N ARG A 47 6.53 7.57 -0.68
CA ARG A 47 6.29 7.98 -2.08
C ARG A 47 6.04 6.80 -2.99
N PHE A 48 6.77 5.71 -2.76
CA PHE A 48 6.64 4.49 -3.55
C PHE A 48 6.32 3.29 -2.66
N VAL A 49 5.42 2.45 -3.17
CA VAL A 49 5.07 1.16 -2.58
C VAL A 49 5.17 0.09 -3.65
N SER A 50 5.75 -1.05 -3.28
CA SER A 50 5.66 -2.28 -4.06
C SER A 50 5.03 -3.36 -3.20
N LEU A 51 3.89 -3.87 -3.66
CA LEU A 51 3.17 -4.97 -3.04
C LEU A 51 3.66 -6.27 -3.67
N MET A 52 4.28 -7.15 -2.88
CA MET A 52 4.73 -8.45 -3.39
C MET A 52 3.62 -9.49 -3.32
N ASP A 53 3.20 -9.81 -2.10
CA ASP A 53 2.23 -10.86 -1.80
C ASP A 53 1.46 -10.57 -0.51
N ILE A 54 0.26 -11.15 -0.42
CA ILE A 54 -0.59 -11.15 0.77
C ILE A 54 -1.01 -12.59 1.03
N VAL A 55 -0.75 -13.08 2.24
CA VAL A 55 -1.13 -14.43 2.65
C VAL A 55 -1.82 -14.31 4.01
N TYR A 56 -3.13 -14.60 4.02
CA TYR A 56 -4.03 -14.35 5.16
C TYR A 56 -4.02 -12.86 5.57
N SER A 57 -3.29 -12.54 6.63
CA SER A 57 -3.13 -11.18 7.18
C SER A 57 -1.69 -10.68 7.13
N ASN A 58 -0.76 -11.49 6.59
CA ASN A 58 0.61 -11.09 6.39
C ASN A 58 0.76 -10.50 4.98
N CYS A 59 1.19 -9.25 4.92
CA CYS A 59 1.49 -8.57 3.68
C CYS A 59 2.98 -8.25 3.63
N ARG A 60 3.61 -8.54 2.48
CA ARG A 60 5.00 -8.17 2.25
C ARG A 60 5.07 -6.96 1.34
N LEU A 61 5.59 -5.88 1.91
CA LEU A 61 5.72 -4.58 1.27
C LEU A 61 7.19 -4.16 1.19
N LEU A 62 7.53 -3.50 0.09
CA LEU A 62 8.69 -2.60 0.06
C LEU A 62 8.18 -1.16 0.03
N LEU A 63 8.61 -0.36 1.02
CA LEU A 63 8.28 1.04 1.15
C LEU A 63 9.53 1.88 0.91
N PHE A 64 9.45 2.86 0.02
CA PHE A 64 10.53 3.82 -0.20
C PHE A 64 10.05 5.24 0.08
N GLY A 65 10.68 5.85 1.10
CA GLY A 65 10.60 7.28 1.39
C GLY A 65 11.84 7.97 0.86
N LEU A 66 11.74 8.68 -0.26
CA LEU A 66 12.79 9.60 -0.68
C LEU A 66 12.57 10.92 0.06
N ASN A 67 13.41 11.17 1.08
CA ASN A 67 13.61 12.50 1.66
C ASN A 67 14.38 13.34 0.62
N ILE A 68 13.67 13.86 -0.38
CA ILE A 68 14.18 14.90 -1.28
C ILE A 68 13.71 16.25 -0.78
#